data_AF-A0A5C5X252-F1
#
_entry.id   AF-A0A5C5X252-F1
#
_cell.length_a   1.000
_cell.length_b   1.000
_cell.length_c   1.000
_cell.angle_alpha   90.00
_cell.angle_beta   90.00
_cell.angle_gamma   90.00
#
_symmetry.space_group_name_H-M   'P 1'
#
loop_
_entity.id
_entity.type
_entity.pdbx_description
1 polymer ?
#
loop_
_entity_poly.entity_id
_entity_poly.type
_entity_poly.pdbx_seq_one_letter_code
_entity_poly.pdbx_strand_id
1 'polypeptide(L)' 'MAKKAASAKKAPTLTDLYDQVSRKADTAKTQINAAETKRVLACFFDALEDYSPAEAMDLVAKGLKAAQKRRR' A
#
# COMPACT_ATOMS: atom_id res chain seq x y z
N MET A 1 -16.97 -36.37 -10.91
CA MET A 1 -16.54 -35.00 -11.29
C MET A 1 -16.59 -34.10 -10.05
N ALA A 2 -15.50 -33.99 -9.28
CA ALA A 2 -15.46 -33.14 -8.08
C ALA A 2 -15.27 -31.68 -8.48
N LYS A 3 -16.24 -30.81 -8.14
CA LYS A 3 -16.14 -29.36 -8.32
C LYS A 3 -15.05 -28.81 -7.40
N LYS A 4 -13.94 -28.35 -7.98
CA LYS A 4 -12.89 -27.60 -7.27
C LYS A 4 -13.48 -26.27 -6.82
N ALA A 5 -13.72 -26.10 -5.52
CA ALA A 5 -14.17 -24.84 -4.95
C ALA A 5 -13.11 -23.77 -5.24
N ALA A 6 -13.51 -22.70 -5.94
CA ALA A 6 -12.67 -21.52 -6.09
C ALA A 6 -12.46 -20.92 -4.69
N SER A 7 -11.22 -20.95 -4.20
CA SER A 7 -10.84 -20.33 -2.93
C SER A 7 -11.20 -18.84 -2.99
N ALA A 8 -12.15 -18.42 -2.17
CA ALA A 8 -12.50 -17.01 -2.00
C ALA A 8 -11.21 -16.23 -1.65
N LYS A 9 -10.84 -15.25 -2.49
CA LYS A 9 -9.71 -14.37 -2.20
C LYS A 9 -10.01 -13.66 -0.88
N LYS A 10 -9.16 -13.91 0.12
CA LYS A 10 -9.18 -13.18 1.39
C LYS A 10 -9.14 -11.68 1.10
N ALA A 11 -10.00 -10.90 1.74
CA ALA A 11 -9.97 -9.46 1.61
C ALA A 11 -8.55 -8.97 1.98
N PRO A 12 -7.92 -8.13 1.15
CA PRO A 12 -6.56 -7.66 1.43
C PRO A 12 -6.55 -6.88 2.74
N THR A 13 -5.64 -7.24 3.63
CA THR A 13 -5.44 -6.55 4.91
C THR A 13 -4.42 -5.41 4.76
N LEU A 14 -4.37 -4.49 5.74
CA LEU A 14 -3.32 -3.48 5.81
C LEU A 14 -1.91 -4.11 5.82
N THR A 15 -1.75 -5.23 6.54
CA THR A 15 -0.50 -5.99 6.56
C THR A 15 -0.12 -6.50 5.17
N ASP A 16 -1.08 -7.02 4.39
CA ASP A 16 -0.82 -7.48 3.02
C ASP A 16 -0.38 -6.32 2.11
N LEU A 17 -0.96 -5.13 2.29
CA LEU A 17 -0.53 -3.93 1.58
C LEU A 17 0.90 -3.55 1.97
N TYR A 18 1.22 -3.56 3.26
CA TYR A 18 2.55 -3.21 3.75
C TYR A 18 3.63 -4.15 3.24
N ASP A 19 3.35 -5.46 3.23
CA ASP A 19 4.26 -6.46 2.70
C ASP A 19 4.44 -6.30 1.19
N GLN A 20 3.38 -5.94 0.45
CA GLN A 20 3.49 -5.62 -0.99
C GLN A 20 4.34 -4.38 -1.25
N VAL A 21 4.18 -3.32 -0.46
CA VAL A 21 4.98 -2.10 -0.59
C VAL A 21 6.43 -2.39 -0.25
N SER A 22 6.71 -3.15 0.82
CA SER A 22 8.06 -3.56 1.19
C SER A 22 8.76 -4.30 0.04
N ARG A 23 8.09 -5.26 -0.61
CA ARG A 23 8.66 -5.98 -1.77
C ARG A 23 8.92 -5.09 -2.98
N LYS A 24 8.17 -3.99 -3.14
CA LYS A 24 8.35 -3.05 -4.24
C LYS A 24 9.40 -1.97 -3.95
N ALA A 25 9.56 -1.63 -2.68
CA ALA A 25 10.51 -0.63 -2.20
C ALA A 25 11.91 -1.23 -1.97
N ASP A 26 11.98 -2.53 -1.68
CA ASP A 26 13.20 -3.32 -1.67
C ASP A 26 13.74 -3.43 -3.10
N THR A 27 14.58 -2.46 -3.46
CA THR A 27 15.29 -2.41 -4.73
C THR A 27 16.77 -2.32 -4.43
N ALA A 28 17.63 -2.79 -5.35
CA ALA A 28 19.08 -2.72 -5.18
C ALA A 28 19.63 -1.29 -4.93
N LYS A 29 18.83 -0.23 -5.17
CA LYS A 29 19.19 1.17 -4.93
C LYS A 29 18.65 1.74 -3.60
N THR A 30 17.80 1.01 -2.89
CA THR A 30 17.17 1.46 -1.63
C THR A 30 17.37 0.40 -0.55
N GLN A 31 18.25 0.68 0.41
CA GLN A 31 18.45 -0.14 1.61
C GLN A 31 17.33 0.11 2.64
N ILE A 32 16.07 -0.05 2.24
CA ILE A 32 14.93 0.05 3.17
C ILE A 32 14.48 -1.36 3.53
N ASN A 33 14.50 -1.69 4.81
CA ASN A 33 14.03 -2.99 5.27
C ASN A 33 12.49 -3.00 5.42
N ALA A 34 11.92 -4.20 5.57
CA ALA A 34 10.47 -4.37 5.69
C ALA A 34 9.88 -3.67 6.93
N ALA A 35 10.62 -3.62 8.03
CA ALA A 35 10.18 -2.97 9.26
C ALA A 35 10.13 -1.43 9.12
N GLU A 36 11.13 -0.85 8.46
CA GLU A 36 11.20 0.56 8.11
C GLU A 36 10.07 0.94 7.14
N THR A 37 9.81 0.09 6.13
CA THR A 37 8.70 0.32 5.22
C THR A 37 7.35 0.37 5.95
N LYS A 38 7.14 -0.55 6.91
CA LYS A 38 5.93 -0.55 7.75
C LYS A 38 5.82 0.71 8.61
N ARG A 39 6.93 1.19 9.17
CA ARG A 39 6.96 2.45 9.93
C ARG A 39 6.64 3.66 9.06
N VAL A 40 7.23 3.76 7.87
CA VAL A 40 6.95 4.86 6.94
C VAL A 40 5.48 4.88 6.54
N LEU A 41 4.87 3.70 6.29
CA LEU A 41 3.44 3.63 5.97
C LEU A 41 2.55 3.99 7.15
N ALA A 42 2.92 3.62 8.38
CA ALA A 42 2.21 4.05 9.58
C ALA A 42 2.25 5.59 9.70
N CYS A 43 3.45 6.18 9.64
CA CYS A 43 3.61 7.64 9.67
C CYS A 43 2.87 8.36 8.52
N PHE A 44 2.72 7.71 7.36
CA PHE A 44 1.91 8.25 6.27
C PHE A 44 0.43 8.34 6.65
N PHE A 45 -0.13 7.32 7.31
CA PHE A 45 -1.52 7.39 7.79
C PHE A 45 -1.69 8.33 8.99
N ASP A 46 -0.71 8.39 9.88
CA ASP A 46 -0.70 9.36 10.99
C ASP A 46 -0.73 10.79 10.42
N ALA A 47 0.09 11.08 9.41
CA ALA A 47 0.07 12.38 8.74
C ALA A 47 -1.24 12.67 7.98
N LEU A 48 -1.98 11.64 7.56
CA LEU A 48 -3.30 11.81 6.96
C LEU A 48 -4.40 12.08 8.00
N GLU A 49 -4.20 11.66 9.26
CA GLU A 49 -5.14 11.90 10.37
C GLU A 49 -5.28 13.39 10.70
N ASP A 50 -4.23 14.18 10.45
CA ASP A 50 -4.25 15.63 10.65
C ASP A 50 -5.18 16.38 9.67
N TYR A 51 -5.69 15.70 8.64
CA TYR A 51 -6.59 16.26 7.63
C TYR A 51 -8.03 15.81 7.82
N SER A 52 -8.98 16.57 7.25
CA SER A 52 -10.36 16.08 7.17
C SER A 52 -10.41 14.82 6.29
N PRO A 53 -11.37 13.89 6.52
CA PRO A 53 -11.48 12.66 5.73
C PRO A 53 -11.59 12.91 4.21
N ALA A 54 -12.22 14.02 3.80
CA ALA A 54 -12.34 14.40 2.40
C ALA A 54 -11.00 14.80 1.79
N GLU A 55 -10.21 15.60 2.50
CA GLU A 55 -8.88 16.05 2.05
C GLU A 55 -7.88 14.91 2.04
N ALA A 56 -7.88 14.06 3.07
CA ALA A 56 -7.03 12.87 3.12
C ALA A 56 -7.27 11.96 1.91
N MET A 57 -8.54 11.72 1.56
CA MET A 57 -8.89 10.90 0.39
C MET A 57 -8.54 11.57 -0.94
N ASP A 58 -8.62 12.90 -1.04
CA ASP A 58 -8.16 13.63 -2.23
C ASP A 58 -6.63 13.55 -2.39
N LEU A 59 -5.87 13.63 -1.30
CA LEU A 59 -4.41 13.41 -1.31
C LEU A 59 -4.06 12.00 -1.77
N VAL A 60 -4.74 10.97 -1.26
CA VAL A 60 -4.57 9.58 -1.72
C VAL A 60 -4.91 9.46 -3.22
N ALA A 61 -6.01 10.07 -3.68
CA ALA A 61 -6.40 10.04 -5.09
C ALA A 61 -5.34 10.71 -6.00
N LYS A 62 -4.78 11.85 -5.56
CA LYS A 62 -3.65 12.52 -6.24
C LYS A 62 -2.41 11.62 -6.27
N GLY A 63 -2.09 10.96 -5.17
CA GLY A 63 -0.99 9.98 -5.09
C GLY A 63 -1.16 8.82 -6.06
N LEU A 64 -2.39 8.27 -6.19
CA LEU A 64 -2.71 7.22 -7.14
C LEU A 64 -2.55 7.68 -8.60
N LYS A 65 -2.99 8.90 -8.95
CA LYS A 65 -2.76 9.48 -10.29
C LYS A 65 -1.27 9.61 -10.61
N ALA A 66 -0.46 10.04 -9.65
CA ALA A 66 1.00 10.10 -9.81
C ALA A 66 1.63 8.71 -9.98
N ALA A 67 1.14 7.70 -9.24
CA ALA A 67 1.60 6.32 -9.39
C ALA A 67 1.27 5.73 -10.77
N GLN A 68 0.09 6.04 -11.34
CA GLN A 68 -0.26 5.63 -12.70
C GLN A 68 0.73 6.17 -13.75
N LYS A 69 1.18 7.42 -13.58
CA LYS A 69 2.18 8.02 -14.48
C LYS A 69 3.54 7.31 -14.42
N ARG A 70 3.97 6.82 -13.25
CA ARG A 70 5.23 6.05 -13.10
C ARG A 70 5.18 4.65 -13.71
N ARG A 71 3.99 4.12 -13.98
CA ARG A 71 3.80 2.77 -14.53
C ARG A 71 3.81 2.75 -16.07
N ARG A 72 3.79 3.92 -16.72
CA ARG A 72 3.97 4.10 -18.17
C ARG A 72 5.37 4.59 -18.44
#